data_AF-K1SVA6-F1
#
_entry.id   AF-K1SVA6-F1
#
_cell.length_a   1.000
_cell.length_b   1.000
_cell.length_c   1.000
_cell.angle_alpha   90.00
_cell.angle_beta   90.00
_cell.angle_gamma   90.00
#
_symmetry.space_group_name_H-M   'P 1'
#
loop_
_entity.id
_entity.type
_entity.pdbx_description
1 polymer ?
#
loop_
_entity_poly.entity_id
_entity_poly.type
_entity_poly.pdbx_seq_one_letter_code
_entity_poly.pdbx_strand_id
1 'polypeptide(L)'
;IKVSTDLEVTVHDFPQGTIREQNRQLCELIGNGCEMIEHVMPRRLYNELGHTTEVKRENSKCVAMLVDEEFLLKNKLQLNPIGCYLYETDKHGSPIMGNILFVGDTYTGDGITFSGIEEETFNKLYEQLKQLAWKAGTK
;
A
#
# COMPACT_ATOMS: atom_id res chain seq x y z
N ILE A 1 -2.23 6.04 -2.08
CA ILE A 1 -0.88 6.66 -2.09
C ILE A 1 0.09 5.65 -2.64
N LYS A 2 0.87 5.98 -3.67
CA LYS A 2 1.89 5.08 -4.24
C LYS A 2 3.27 5.45 -3.70
N VAL A 3 4.07 4.45 -3.36
CA VAL A 3 5.49 4.61 -3.03
C VAL A 3 6.31 3.76 -3.98
N SER A 4 7.17 4.39 -4.78
CA SER A 4 8.04 3.68 -5.71
C SER A 4 9.27 3.07 -5.02
N THR A 5 9.99 2.21 -5.75
CA THR A 5 11.30 1.68 -5.32
C THR A 5 12.36 2.78 -5.21
N ASP A 6 12.20 3.88 -5.94
CA ASP A 6 13.05 5.08 -5.90
C ASP A 6 12.61 6.07 -4.80
N LEU A 7 11.76 5.64 -3.85
CA LEU A 7 11.26 6.44 -2.72
C LEU A 7 10.37 7.63 -3.12
N GLU A 8 9.84 7.66 -4.34
CA GLU A 8 8.90 8.68 -4.77
C GLU A 8 7.51 8.39 -4.18
N VAL A 9 6.94 9.37 -3.46
CA VAL A 9 5.60 9.28 -2.88
C VAL A 9 4.62 10.09 -3.74
N THR A 10 3.72 9.40 -4.43
CA THR A 10 2.71 10.03 -5.31
C THR A 10 1.30 9.74 -4.84
N VAL A 11 0.38 10.65 -5.17
CA VAL A 11 -1.05 10.57 -4.81
C VAL A 11 -1.85 10.34 -6.07
N HIS A 12 -2.85 9.47 -5.95
CA HIS A 12 -3.74 9.08 -7.05
C HIS A 12 -5.15 8.94 -6.46
N ASP A 13 -6.15 9.32 -7.25
CA ASP A 13 -7.55 9.10 -6.90
C ASP A 13 -7.84 7.60 -6.87
N PHE A 14 -8.76 7.21 -5.99
CA PHE A 14 -9.20 5.82 -5.96
C PHE A 14 -10.04 5.51 -7.22
N PRO A 15 -9.75 4.40 -7.93
CA PRO A 15 -10.39 4.12 -9.19
C PRO A 15 -11.90 3.93 -9.05
N GLN A 16 -12.62 4.38 -10.07
CA GLN A 16 -14.07 4.19 -10.19
C GLN A 16 -14.39 3.01 -11.11
N GLY A 17 -15.63 2.54 -11.05
CA GLY A 17 -16.14 1.44 -11.88
C GLY A 17 -16.38 0.16 -11.07
N THR A 18 -16.50 -0.95 -11.79
CA THR A 18 -16.65 -2.29 -11.19
C THR A 18 -15.38 -2.71 -10.45
N ILE A 19 -15.49 -3.66 -9.51
CA ILE A 19 -14.33 -4.24 -8.81
C ILE A 19 -13.25 -4.72 -9.80
N ARG A 20 -13.65 -5.28 -10.94
CA ARG A 20 -12.72 -5.74 -11.97
C ARG A 20 -11.97 -4.57 -12.62
N GLU A 21 -12.66 -3.48 -12.94
CA GLU A 21 -12.03 -2.28 -13.51
C GLU A 21 -11.15 -1.55 -12.50
N GLN A 22 -11.58 -1.52 -11.24
CA GLN A 22 -10.78 -0.98 -10.13
C GLN A 22 -9.50 -1.79 -9.95
N ASN A 23 -9.58 -3.12 -9.84
CA ASN A 23 -8.40 -3.99 -9.71
C ASN A 23 -7.44 -3.83 -10.89
N ARG A 24 -7.94 -3.72 -12.13
CA ARG A 24 -7.08 -3.46 -13.29
C ARG A 24 -6.32 -2.14 -13.16
N GLN A 25 -7.00 -1.07 -12.75
CA GLN A 25 -6.37 0.24 -12.55
C GLN A 25 -5.38 0.22 -11.37
N LEU A 26 -5.69 -0.49 -10.27
CA LEU A 26 -4.76 -0.67 -9.14
C LEU A 26 -3.50 -1.42 -9.59
N CYS A 27 -3.62 -2.49 -10.39
CA CYS A 27 -2.49 -3.17 -11.01
C CYS A 27 -1.65 -2.23 -11.89
N GLU A 28 -2.29 -1.42 -12.74
CA GLU A 28 -1.61 -0.42 -13.58
C GLU A 28 -0.86 0.62 -12.75
N LEU A 29 -1.44 1.06 -11.63
CA LEU A 29 -0.82 2.00 -10.69
C LEU A 29 0.38 1.38 -9.96
N ILE A 30 0.28 0.15 -9.48
CA ILE A 30 1.41 -0.62 -8.94
C ILE A 30 2.50 -0.72 -10.03
N GLY A 31 2.10 -1.00 -11.27
CA GLY A 31 2.99 -1.05 -12.42
C GLY A 31 3.85 -2.31 -12.41
N ASN A 32 5.03 -2.25 -13.03
CA ASN A 32 5.98 -3.38 -13.12
C ASN A 32 5.38 -4.68 -13.72
N GLY A 33 4.34 -4.55 -14.54
CA GLY A 33 3.60 -5.69 -15.08
C GLY A 33 2.79 -6.45 -14.03
N CYS A 34 2.33 -5.78 -12.96
CA CYS A 34 1.41 -6.36 -11.98
C CYS A 34 0.14 -6.87 -12.67
N GLU A 35 -0.19 -8.13 -12.42
CA GLU A 35 -1.42 -8.78 -12.91
C GLU A 35 -2.31 -9.25 -11.76
N MET A 36 -1.71 -9.54 -10.60
CA MET A 36 -2.39 -10.00 -9.41
C MET A 36 -1.92 -9.20 -8.19
N ILE A 37 -2.90 -8.69 -7.43
CA ILE A 37 -2.66 -7.87 -6.24
C ILE A 37 -2.65 -8.77 -5.01
N GLU A 38 -1.60 -8.65 -4.21
CA GLU A 38 -1.59 -9.14 -2.85
C GLU A 38 -2.02 -8.02 -1.90
N HIS A 39 -2.92 -8.36 -0.99
CA HIS A 39 -3.36 -7.48 0.09
C HIS A 39 -2.54 -7.75 1.36
N VAL A 40 -1.66 -6.81 1.72
CA VAL A 40 -0.71 -6.95 2.83
C VAL A 40 -1.10 -6.03 3.98
N MET A 41 -1.06 -6.57 5.21
CA MET A 41 -1.28 -5.84 6.46
C MET A 41 0.04 -5.66 7.22
N PRO A 42 0.89 -4.69 6.85
CA PRO A 42 2.24 -4.54 7.40
C PRO A 42 2.23 -4.09 8.87
N ARG A 43 2.95 -4.81 9.75
CA ARG A 43 2.87 -4.62 11.21
C ARG A 43 3.25 -3.22 11.69
N ARG A 44 4.29 -2.59 11.14
CA ARG A 44 4.71 -1.24 11.60
C ARG A 44 3.75 -0.14 11.15
N LEU A 45 2.95 -0.36 10.11
CA LEU A 45 1.90 0.59 9.72
C LEU A 45 0.91 0.80 10.87
N TYR A 46 0.59 -0.25 11.61
CA TYR A 46 -0.34 -0.17 12.74
C TYR A 46 0.38 0.15 14.05
N ASN A 47 1.47 -0.55 14.35
CA ASN A 47 2.11 -0.46 15.66
C ASN A 47 3.03 0.75 15.83
N GLU A 48 3.65 1.24 14.74
CA GLU A 48 4.60 2.37 14.80
C GLU A 48 4.02 3.65 14.20
N LEU A 49 3.29 3.54 13.08
CA LEU A 49 2.64 4.70 12.45
C LEU A 49 1.26 5.01 13.06
N GLY A 50 0.71 4.11 13.87
CA GLY A 50 -0.52 4.32 14.64
C GLY A 50 -1.77 4.37 13.77
N HIS A 51 -1.83 3.58 12.70
CA HIS A 51 -3.05 3.34 11.92
C HIS A 51 -3.82 2.15 12.50
N THR A 52 -5.07 1.97 12.08
CA THR A 52 -5.94 0.91 12.59
C THR A 52 -6.16 -0.18 11.54
N THR A 53 -6.43 -1.40 11.99
CA THR A 53 -6.94 -2.51 11.17
C THR A 53 -8.46 -2.64 11.27
N GLU A 54 -9.12 -1.74 12.02
CA GLU A 54 -10.57 -1.77 12.23
C GLU A 54 -11.29 -1.27 10.97
N VAL A 55 -11.94 -2.19 10.26
CA VAL A 55 -12.73 -1.87 9.07
C VAL A 55 -14.16 -1.50 9.46
N LYS A 56 -14.64 -0.37 8.92
CA LYS A 56 -16.01 0.12 9.11
C LYS A 56 -16.76 0.22 7.80
N ARG A 57 -18.09 0.33 7.89
CA ARG A 57 -18.97 0.56 6.73
C ARG A 57 -18.90 2.01 6.23
N GLU A 58 -18.81 2.94 7.17
CA GLU A 58 -18.74 4.38 6.92
C GLU A 58 -17.54 4.95 7.65
N ASN A 59 -16.83 5.90 7.03
CA ASN A 59 -15.65 6.56 7.57
C ASN A 59 -14.61 5.58 8.12
N SER A 60 -14.39 4.48 7.38
CA SER A 60 -13.36 3.50 7.73
C SER A 60 -11.98 4.16 7.67
N LYS A 61 -11.23 4.05 8.76
CA LYS A 61 -9.84 4.53 8.86
C LYS A 61 -8.82 3.41 8.67
N CYS A 62 -9.29 2.21 8.29
CA CYS A 62 -8.41 1.09 7.98
C CYS A 62 -7.62 1.38 6.71
N VAL A 63 -6.31 1.19 6.78
CA VAL A 63 -5.40 1.30 5.63
C VAL A 63 -4.67 -0.01 5.46
N ALA A 64 -4.56 -0.43 4.21
CA ALA A 64 -3.77 -1.58 3.80
C ALA A 64 -2.70 -1.20 2.78
N MET A 65 -1.75 -2.11 2.58
CA MET A 65 -0.71 -2.01 1.57
C MET A 65 -0.96 -3.07 0.49
N LEU A 66 -1.09 -2.63 -0.75
CA LEU A 66 -1.20 -3.48 -1.93
C LEU A 66 0.16 -3.62 -2.60
N VAL A 67 0.49 -4.85 -2.96
CA VAL A 67 1.72 -5.20 -3.70
C VAL A 67 1.39 -6.14 -4.86
N ASP A 68 2.34 -6.35 -5.74
CA ASP A 68 2.24 -7.35 -6.81
C ASP A 68 2.59 -8.73 -6.24
N GLU A 69 1.60 -9.62 -6.17
CA GLU A 69 1.73 -10.98 -5.59
C GLU A 69 2.86 -11.77 -6.25
N GLU A 70 3.02 -11.60 -7.57
CA GLU A 70 3.94 -12.41 -8.37
C GLU A 70 5.31 -11.76 -8.51
N PHE A 71 5.57 -10.66 -7.81
CA PHE A 71 6.77 -9.86 -8.07
C PHE A 71 8.06 -10.66 -7.90
N LEU A 72 8.12 -11.56 -6.92
CA LEU A 72 9.29 -12.42 -6.67
C LEU A 72 9.58 -13.40 -7.82
N LEU A 73 8.60 -13.67 -8.68
CA LEU A 73 8.75 -14.51 -9.87
C LEU A 73 9.23 -13.71 -11.10
N LYS A 74 9.26 -12.37 -11.00
CA LYS A 74 9.63 -11.48 -12.11
C LYS A 74 11.13 -11.21 -12.11
N ASN A 75 11.72 -11.14 -13.30
CA ASN A 75 13.18 -10.98 -13.49
C ASN A 75 13.76 -9.65 -13.00
N LYS A 76 12.94 -8.68 -12.58
CA LYS A 76 13.37 -7.34 -12.13
C LYS A 76 13.06 -7.15 -10.66
N LEU A 77 14.05 -7.47 -9.83
CA LEU A 77 13.94 -7.46 -8.38
C LEU A 77 14.45 -6.13 -7.80
N GLN A 78 13.61 -5.08 -7.82
CA GLN A 78 13.90 -3.86 -7.07
C GLN A 78 13.15 -3.88 -5.74
N LEU A 79 13.90 -3.74 -4.64
CA LEU A 79 13.35 -3.73 -3.28
C LEU A 79 12.64 -2.41 -3.01
N ASN A 80 11.53 -2.46 -2.28
CA ASN A 80 10.88 -1.26 -1.75
C ASN A 80 11.33 -1.04 -0.30
N PRO A 81 12.20 -0.05 0.00
CA PRO A 81 12.74 0.09 1.35
C PRO A 81 11.66 0.44 2.39
N ILE A 82 10.68 1.25 1.99
CA ILE A 82 9.55 1.61 2.87
C ILE A 82 8.63 0.42 3.06
N GLY A 83 8.29 -0.31 1.99
CA GLY A 83 7.49 -1.53 2.08
C GLY A 83 8.14 -2.57 2.99
N CYS A 84 9.43 -2.85 2.81
CA CYS A 84 10.18 -3.78 3.64
C CYS A 84 10.24 -3.36 5.11
N TYR A 85 10.48 -2.07 5.36
CA TYR A 85 10.44 -1.52 6.71
C TYR A 85 9.08 -1.78 7.35
N LEU A 86 8.00 -1.38 6.67
CA LEU A 86 6.65 -1.49 7.22
C LEU A 86 6.24 -2.94 7.47
N TYR A 87 6.62 -3.84 6.56
CA TYR A 87 6.32 -5.26 6.62
C TYR A 87 7.11 -6.01 7.70
N GLU A 88 8.21 -5.42 8.21
CA GLU A 88 9.17 -6.04 9.12
C GLU A 88 10.06 -7.10 8.46
N THR A 89 10.46 -6.88 7.21
CA THR A 89 11.41 -7.75 6.51
C THR A 89 12.70 -8.00 7.30
N ASP A 90 13.15 -7.03 8.10
CA ASP A 90 14.30 -7.18 9.01
C ASP A 90 14.11 -8.27 10.08
N LYS A 91 12.87 -8.66 10.38
CA LYS A 91 12.53 -9.70 11.37
C LYS A 91 12.32 -11.07 10.74
N HIS A 92 11.60 -11.15 9.62
CA HIS A 92 11.22 -12.44 9.01
C HIS A 92 11.94 -12.76 7.68
N GLY A 93 12.67 -11.80 7.11
CA GLY A 93 13.52 -12.02 5.93
C GLY A 93 12.80 -12.01 4.57
N SER A 94 11.49 -11.85 4.53
CA SER A 94 10.72 -11.83 3.27
C SER A 94 10.61 -10.38 2.74
N PRO A 95 11.20 -10.06 1.59
CA PRO A 95 11.24 -8.69 1.09
C PRO A 95 9.94 -8.28 0.41
N ILE A 96 9.61 -6.99 0.49
CA ILE A 96 8.64 -6.34 -0.38
C ILE A 96 9.37 -5.76 -1.58
N MET A 97 8.88 -6.11 -2.76
CA MET A 97 9.53 -5.81 -4.03
C MET A 97 8.58 -5.04 -4.93
N GLY A 98 9.12 -4.13 -5.75
CA GLY A 98 8.34 -3.29 -6.63
C GLY A 98 7.70 -2.08 -5.95
N ASN A 99 6.80 -1.41 -6.67
CA ASN A 99 6.06 -0.29 -6.08
C ASN A 99 4.98 -0.84 -5.16
N ILE A 100 4.63 -0.06 -4.14
CA ILE A 100 3.54 -0.38 -3.23
C ILE A 100 2.44 0.68 -3.33
N LEU A 101 1.20 0.29 -3.07
CA LEU A 101 0.06 1.18 -3.09
C LEU A 101 -0.73 1.08 -1.78
N PHE A 102 -0.90 2.19 -1.08
CA PHE A 102 -1.77 2.28 0.07
C PHE A 102 -3.20 2.65 -0.34
N VAL A 103 -4.16 1.89 0.17
CA VAL A 103 -5.62 2.07 -0.03
C VAL A 103 -6.33 1.99 1.31
N GLY A 104 -7.58 2.46 1.35
CA GLY A 104 -8.46 2.21 2.48
C GLY A 104 -9.14 0.85 2.34
N ASP A 105 -9.53 0.26 3.47
CA ASP A 105 -10.46 -0.88 3.48
C ASP A 105 -11.81 -0.43 4.02
N THR A 106 -12.88 -0.81 3.34
CA THR A 106 -14.26 -0.51 3.76
C THR A 106 -15.12 -1.77 3.69
N TYR A 107 -16.03 -1.93 4.64
CA TYR A 107 -17.01 -3.00 4.61
C TYR A 107 -18.20 -2.63 3.72
N THR A 108 -18.45 -3.43 2.70
CA THR A 108 -19.70 -3.44 1.93
C THR A 108 -20.60 -4.57 2.43
N GLY A 109 -21.88 -4.56 2.04
CA GLY A 109 -22.79 -5.65 2.40
C GLY A 109 -22.31 -7.05 1.96
N ASP A 110 -21.38 -7.10 1.00
CA ASP A 110 -20.82 -8.32 0.42
C ASP A 110 -19.41 -8.66 0.96
N GLY A 111 -18.86 -7.88 1.90
CA GLY A 111 -17.55 -8.11 2.52
C GLY A 111 -16.64 -6.89 2.51
N ILE A 112 -15.35 -7.11 2.81
CA ILE A 112 -14.35 -6.03 2.78
C ILE A 112 -13.91 -5.79 1.34
N THR A 113 -13.84 -4.52 0.94
CA THR A 113 -13.34 -4.10 -0.36
C THR A 113 -12.40 -2.90 -0.20
N PHE A 114 -11.60 -2.65 -1.23
CA PHE A 114 -10.72 -1.49 -1.28
C PHE A 114 -11.52 -0.21 -1.53
N SER A 115 -11.06 0.87 -0.91
CA SER A 115 -11.63 2.21 -1.06
C SER A 115 -10.52 3.27 -1.12
N GLY A 116 -10.92 4.51 -1.37
CA GLY A 116 -10.09 5.65 -1.02
C GLY A 116 -9.75 5.64 0.47
N ILE A 117 -8.62 6.24 0.81
CA ILE A 117 -8.23 6.45 2.20
C ILE A 117 -9.05 7.62 2.74
N GLU A 118 -9.63 7.47 3.92
CA GLU A 118 -10.34 8.54 4.62
C GLU A 118 -9.41 9.77 4.84
N GLU A 119 -9.95 10.98 4.75
CA GLU A 119 -9.18 12.22 4.61
C GLU A 119 -8.16 12.47 5.75
N GLU A 120 -8.57 12.34 7.02
CA GLU A 120 -7.65 12.54 8.14
C GLU A 120 -6.54 11.48 8.13
N THR A 121 -6.93 10.24 7.86
CA THR A 121 -6.03 9.09 7.75
C THR A 121 -5.04 9.26 6.59
N PHE A 122 -5.51 9.78 5.46
CA PHE A 122 -4.71 10.09 4.27
C PHE A 122 -3.65 11.14 4.59
N ASN A 123 -4.05 12.28 5.17
CA ASN A 123 -3.14 13.38 5.50
C ASN A 123 -2.03 12.92 6.46
N LYS A 124 -2.40 12.16 7.49
CA LYS A 124 -1.44 11.57 8.43
C LYS A 124 -0.48 10.61 7.74
N LEU A 125 -1.00 9.65 6.97
CA LEU A 125 -0.18 8.63 6.32
C LEU A 125 0.76 9.25 5.28
N TYR A 126 0.28 10.19 4.48
CA TYR A 126 1.07 10.84 3.43
C TYR A 126 2.31 11.55 4.01
N GLU A 127 2.15 12.32 5.09
CA GLU A 127 3.28 12.98 5.74
C GLU A 127 4.25 11.98 6.39
N GLN A 128 3.75 10.92 7.01
CA GLN A 128 4.61 9.85 7.56
C GLN A 128 5.42 9.16 6.46
N LEU A 129 4.81 8.83 5.32
CA LEU A 129 5.50 8.20 4.19
C LEU A 129 6.56 9.12 3.59
N LYS A 130 6.28 10.42 3.43
CA LYS A 130 7.28 11.41 3.00
C LYS A 130 8.47 11.48 3.96
N GLN A 131 8.23 11.48 5.27
CA GLN A 131 9.30 11.48 6.26
C GLN A 131 10.15 10.20 6.20
N LEU A 132 9.52 9.04 6.01
CA LEU A 132 10.22 7.76 5.83
C LEU A 132 11.06 7.77 4.53
N ALA A 133 10.49 8.24 3.43
CA ALA A 133 11.17 8.37 2.14
C ALA A 133 12.41 9.27 2.25
N TRP A 134 12.26 10.45 2.87
CA TRP A 134 13.37 11.37 3.14
C TRP A 134 14.49 10.69 3.94
N LYS A 135 14.15 10.05 5.06
CA LYS A 135 15.13 9.36 5.92
C LYS A 135 15.84 8.21 5.20
N ALA A 136 15.14 7.51 4.31
CA ALA A 136 15.71 6.41 3.54
C ALA A 136 16.65 6.91 2.43
N GLY A 137 16.35 8.05 1.80
CA GLY A 137 17.16 8.61 0.71
C GLY A 137 18.38 9.42 1.17
N THR A 138 18.45 9.82 2.45
CA THR A 138 19.61 10.53 3.02
C THR A 138 20.71 9.62 3.59
N LYS A 139 20.60 8.30 3.40
CA LYS A 139 21.63 7.33 3.79
C LYS A 139 22.57 7.03 2.64
#